data_AF-A0A227KNA6-F1
#
_entry.id   AF-A0A227KNA6-F1
#
_cell.length_a   1.000
_cell.length_b   1.000
_cell.length_c   1.000
_cell.angle_alpha   90.00
_cell.angle_beta   90.00
_cell.angle_gamma   90.00
#
_symmetry.space_group_name_H-M   'P 1'
#
loop_
_entity.id
_entity.type
_entity.pdbx_description
1 polymer ?
#
loop_
_entity_poly.entity_id
_entity_poly.type
_entity_poly.pdbx_seq_one_letter_code
_entity_poly.pdbx_strand_id
1 'polypeptide(L)'
;MLSLFVQDYTTISWLVFNPIDIIGAENGWTINTEMYYRFQPWDLNAKAFFDFGRLSGHSINKQRWLTGTGIGLDWYWRNKLSFSLTLPFPLKRHLRDKEVEQISRGRLDFSLTYVF
;
A
#
# COMPACT_ATOMS: atom_id res chain seq x y z
N MET A 1 -27.99 28.89 2.36
CA MET A 1 -27.16 29.05 1.15
C MET A 1 -25.92 28.21 1.36
N LEU A 2 -25.87 27.00 0.81
CA LEU A 2 -24.72 26.09 0.87
C LEU A 2 -23.89 26.33 -0.39
N SER A 3 -22.71 26.94 -0.26
CA SER A 3 -21.76 27.06 -1.35
C SER A 3 -21.00 25.74 -1.51
N LEU A 4 -21.23 25.06 -2.63
CA LEU A 4 -20.43 23.92 -3.07
C LEU A 4 -19.08 24.47 -3.57
N PHE A 5 -18.03 24.40 -2.75
CA PHE A 5 -16.68 24.67 -3.23
C PHE A 5 -16.20 23.42 -3.98
N VAL A 6 -16.14 23.51 -5.31
CA VAL A 6 -15.40 22.55 -6.13
C VAL A 6 -13.93 22.86 -5.89
N GLN A 7 -13.25 21.99 -5.16
CA GLN A 7 -11.82 22.13 -4.90
C GLN A 7 -11.09 21.33 -5.99
N ASP A 8 -10.42 22.03 -6.91
CA ASP A 8 -9.65 21.39 -7.97
C ASP A 8 -8.35 20.82 -7.38
N TYR A 9 -8.12 19.52 -7.58
CA TYR A 9 -6.91 18.83 -7.14
C TYR A 9 -6.25 18.08 -8.29
N THR A 10 -4.92 18.09 -8.31
CA THR A 10 -4.12 17.29 -9.24
C THR A 10 -3.30 16.29 -8.45
N THR A 11 -3.45 15.00 -8.78
CA THR A 11 -2.66 13.91 -8.19
C THR A 11 -1.72 13.35 -9.24
N ILE A 12 -0.43 13.29 -8.93
CA ILE A 12 0.57 12.60 -9.74
C ILE A 12 1.03 11.37 -8.95
N SER A 13 0.67 10.18 -9.42
CA SER A 13 1.08 8.90 -8.84
C SER A 13 2.02 8.19 -9.81
N TRP A 14 3.21 7.83 -9.34
CA TRP A 14 4.14 6.98 -10.10
C TRP A 14 4.26 5.65 -9.38
N LEU A 15 3.84 4.58 -10.06
CA LEU A 15 4.15 3.22 -9.65
C LEU A 15 5.40 2.80 -10.43
N VAL A 16 6.51 2.54 -9.74
CA VAL A 16 7.65 1.88 -10.40
C VAL A 16 7.24 0.43 -10.64
N PHE A 17 6.74 0.15 -11.85
CA PHE A 17 6.24 -1.16 -12.25
C PHE A 17 7.36 -2.19 -12.34
N ASN A 18 7.56 -2.94 -11.26
CA ASN A 18 7.86 -4.36 -11.39
C ASN A 18 6.52 -5.10 -11.59
N PRO A 19 6.48 -6.22 -12.34
CA PRO A 19 5.24 -6.96 -12.56
C PRO A 19 4.55 -7.22 -11.21
N ILE A 20 3.32 -6.70 -11.08
CA ILE A 20 2.52 -6.85 -9.87
C ILE A 20 2.05 -8.29 -9.85
N ASP A 21 2.61 -9.07 -8.93
CA ASP A 21 2.19 -10.44 -8.65
C ASP A 21 0.82 -10.44 -7.97
N ILE A 22 -0.26 -10.24 -8.75
CA ILE A 22 -1.63 -10.30 -8.27
C ILE A 22 -2.02 -11.77 -8.08
N ILE A 23 -2.65 -12.09 -6.94
CA ILE A 23 -3.35 -13.36 -6.74
C ILE A 23 -4.85 -13.12 -6.63
N GLY A 24 -5.63 -14.05 -7.17
CA GLY A 24 -7.08 -13.97 -7.16
C GLY A 24 -7.70 -15.35 -6.99
N ALA A 25 -8.77 -15.41 -6.20
CA ALA A 25 -9.59 -16.59 -5.97
C ALA A 25 -11.04 -16.14 -5.77
N GLU A 26 -11.99 -17.09 -5.78
CA GLU A 26 -13.41 -16.82 -5.53
C GLU A 26 -13.68 -16.15 -4.18
N ASN A 27 -12.93 -16.55 -3.15
CA ASN A 27 -13.13 -16.06 -1.78
C ASN A 27 -11.80 -15.64 -1.16
N GLY A 28 -11.84 -14.67 -0.24
CA GLY A 28 -10.66 -14.26 0.51
C GLY A 28 -10.97 -13.29 1.64
N TRP A 29 -9.99 -13.09 2.51
CA TRP A 29 -10.01 -12.09 3.57
C TRP A 29 -8.62 -11.48 3.74
N THR A 30 -8.58 -10.26 4.26
CA THR A 30 -7.34 -9.55 4.58
C THR A 30 -7.42 -8.97 5.99
N ILE A 31 -6.27 -8.87 6.64
CA ILE A 31 -6.06 -8.12 7.87
C ILE A 31 -4.87 -7.20 7.60
N ASN A 32 -5.06 -5.92 7.90
CA ASN A 32 -4.04 -4.89 7.82
C ASN A 32 -3.86 -4.31 9.22
N THR A 33 -2.62 -4.04 9.60
CA THR A 33 -2.26 -3.40 10.87
C THR A 33 -1.23 -2.33 10.61
N GLU A 34 -1.50 -1.13 11.08
CA GLU A 34 -0.68 0.05 10.81
C GLU A 34 -0.36 0.77 12.12
N MET A 35 0.89 1.21 12.25
CA MET A 35 1.36 2.04 13.35
C MET A 35 1.86 3.36 12.79
N TYR A 36 1.47 4.45 13.44
CA TYR A 36 1.76 5.81 13.00
C TYR A 36 2.55 6.56 14.06
N TYR A 37 3.55 7.33 13.62
CA TYR A 37 4.25 8.30 14.44
C TYR A 37 4.25 9.66 13.76
N ARG A 38 3.73 10.67 14.46
CA ARG A 38 3.63 12.04 13.95
C ARG A 38 4.77 12.90 14.49
N PHE A 39 5.61 13.41 13.59
CA PHE A 39 6.64 14.39 13.89
C PHE A 39 6.04 15.80 13.81
N GLN A 40 5.67 16.35 14.97
CA GLN A 40 5.38 17.77 15.10
C GLN A 40 6.69 18.55 15.30
N PRO A 41 6.86 19.74 14.70
CA PRO A 41 5.86 20.55 14.01
C PRO A 41 5.80 20.37 12.48
N TRP A 42 6.50 19.40 11.91
CA TRP A 42 6.69 19.31 10.44
C TRP A 42 5.54 18.67 9.65
N ASP A 43 4.43 18.33 10.33
CA ASP A 43 3.30 17.60 9.74
C ASP A 43 3.75 16.40 8.88
N LEU A 44 4.75 15.71 9.41
CA LEU A 44 5.33 14.50 8.84
C LEU A 44 4.84 13.30 9.67
N ASN A 45 4.34 12.27 9.02
CA ASN A 45 3.92 11.02 9.62
C ASN A 45 4.79 9.89 9.08
N ALA A 46 5.50 9.18 9.96
CA ALA A 46 6.03 7.88 9.61
C ALA A 46 4.96 6.82 9.88
N LYS A 47 4.89 5.81 9.02
CA LYS A 47 4.06 4.62 9.23
C LYS A 47 4.89 3.36 9.06
N ALA A 48 4.53 2.35 9.82
CA ALA A 48 4.94 0.97 9.60
C ALA A 48 3.68 0.11 9.53
N PHE A 49 3.65 -0.86 8.64
CA PHE A 49 2.47 -1.69 8.44
C PHE A 49 2.81 -3.16 8.28
N PHE A 50 1.83 -4.00 8.57
CA PHE A 50 1.85 -5.42 8.33
C PHE A 50 0.51 -5.85 7.74
N ASP A 51 0.58 -6.56 6.63
CA ASP A 51 -0.56 -7.08 5.89
C ASP A 51 -0.52 -8.60 5.84
N PHE A 52 -1.67 -9.21 6.04
CA PHE A 52 -1.88 -10.62 5.79
C PHE A 52 -3.19 -10.82 5.03
N GLY A 53 -3.13 -11.57 3.93
CA GLY A 53 -4.29 -11.95 3.14
C GLY A 53 -4.33 -13.45 2.94
N ARG A 54 -5.53 -14.03 2.98
CA ARG A 54 -5.76 -15.44 2.65
C ARG A 54 -6.88 -15.56 1.63
N LEU A 55 -6.63 -16.39 0.63
CA LEU A 55 -7.56 -16.77 -0.41
C LEU A 55 -8.06 -18.21 -0.23
N SER A 56 -9.27 -18.48 -0.69
CA SER A 56 -9.91 -19.80 -0.68
C SER A 56 -10.87 -19.94 -1.88
N GLY A 57 -11.32 -21.17 -2.15
CA GLY A 57 -12.13 -21.47 -3.34
C GLY A 57 -11.29 -21.76 -4.59
N HIS A 58 -11.94 -21.71 -5.75
CA HIS A 58 -11.26 -21.82 -7.04
C HIS A 58 -10.31 -20.63 -7.25
N SER A 59 -9.13 -20.92 -7.77
CA SER A 59 -8.08 -19.92 -7.99
C SER A 59 -7.30 -20.33 -9.23
N ILE A 60 -7.09 -19.37 -10.13
CA ILE A 60 -6.21 -19.54 -11.30
C ILE A 60 -4.76 -19.67 -10.83
N ASN A 61 -4.44 -19.07 -9.68
CA ASN A 61 -3.11 -19.04 -9.11
C ASN A 61 -2.98 -20.12 -8.03
N LYS A 62 -1.82 -20.78 -7.94
CA LYS A 62 -1.56 -21.79 -6.90
C LYS A 62 -1.46 -21.19 -5.48
N GLN A 63 -1.37 -19.87 -5.32
CA GLN A 63 -1.09 -19.27 -4.01
C GLN A 63 -2.36 -18.98 -3.21
N ARG A 64 -2.31 -19.23 -1.90
CA ARG A 64 -3.47 -19.10 -1.01
C ARG A 64 -3.30 -18.10 0.12
N TRP A 65 -2.12 -17.60 0.36
CA TRP A 65 -1.92 -16.50 1.29
C TRP A 65 -0.74 -15.63 0.88
N LEU A 66 -0.83 -14.37 1.27
CA LEU A 66 0.17 -13.34 1.09
C LEU A 66 0.40 -12.66 2.41
N THR A 67 1.65 -12.29 2.66
CA THR A 67 1.97 -11.38 3.75
C THR A 67 2.97 -10.36 3.28
N GLY A 68 2.76 -9.13 3.71
CA GLY A 68 3.62 -8.00 3.43
C GLY A 68 3.87 -7.22 4.70
N THR A 69 4.95 -6.49 4.71
CA THR A 69 5.18 -5.42 5.67
C THR A 69 5.69 -4.22 4.90
N GLY A 70 5.73 -3.05 5.51
CA GLY A 70 6.45 -1.95 4.92
C GLY A 70 6.52 -0.76 5.84
N ILE A 71 7.19 0.26 5.32
CA ILE A 71 7.30 1.55 5.98
C ILE A 71 6.87 2.65 5.02
N GLY A 72 6.43 3.77 5.55
CA GLY A 72 6.12 4.92 4.72
C GLY A 72 6.30 6.23 5.47
N LEU A 73 6.32 7.29 4.68
CA LEU A 73 6.41 8.68 5.12
C LEU A 73 5.37 9.48 4.36
N ASP A 74 4.49 10.12 5.10
CA ASP A 74 3.47 11.03 4.60
C ASP A 74 3.79 12.43 5.12
N TRP A 75 3.99 13.39 4.21
CA TRP A 75 4.30 14.77 4.55
C TRP A 75 3.23 15.70 4.01
N TYR A 76 2.69 16.55 4.88
CA TYR A 76 1.67 17.54 4.52
C TYR A 76 2.26 18.94 4.69
N TRP A 77 2.42 19.65 3.57
CA TRP A 77 2.92 21.01 3.58
C TRP A 77 1.78 22.01 3.38
N ARG A 78 1.56 22.83 4.41
CA ARG A 78 0.63 23.99 4.41
C ARG A 78 -0.75 23.67 3.85
N ASN A 79 -1.25 22.45 4.06
CA ASN A 79 -2.55 21.94 3.58
C ASN A 79 -2.78 22.05 2.06
N LYS A 80 -1.75 22.31 1.26
CA LYS A 80 -1.84 22.43 -0.21
C LYS A 80 -1.07 21.36 -0.95
N LEU A 81 -0.01 20.85 -0.36
CA LEU A 81 0.82 19.81 -0.95
C LEU A 81 0.89 18.63 0.00
N SER A 82 0.57 17.43 -0.49
CA SER A 82 0.84 16.19 0.21
C SER A 82 1.78 15.32 -0.60
N PHE A 83 2.76 14.77 0.10
CA PHE A 83 3.75 13.83 -0.41
C PHE A 83 3.59 12.53 0.37
N SER A 84 3.50 11.40 -0.33
CA SER A 84 3.52 10.07 0.29
C SER A 84 4.57 9.22 -0.38
N LEU A 85 5.39 8.56 0.43
CA LEU A 85 6.38 7.59 0.01
C LEU A 85 6.18 6.32 0.84
N THR A 86 6.01 5.18 0.17
CA THR A 86 5.81 3.89 0.84
C THR A 86 6.75 2.85 0.24
N LEU A 87 7.36 2.05 1.10
CA LEU A 87 8.26 0.93 0.76
C LEU A 87 7.66 -0.38 1.28
N PRO A 88 6.73 -1.00 0.54
CA PRO A 88 6.27 -2.35 0.82
C PRO A 88 7.34 -3.41 0.51
N PHE A 89 7.43 -4.39 1.40
CA PHE A 89 8.21 -5.61 1.31
C PHE A 89 7.26 -6.81 1.37
N PRO A 90 7.02 -7.50 0.23
CA PRO A 90 6.34 -8.79 0.27
C PRO A 90 7.24 -9.77 1.04
N LEU A 91 6.73 -10.40 2.09
CA LEU A 91 7.53 -11.25 2.97
C LEU A 91 7.49 -12.72 2.54
N LYS A 92 6.28 -13.26 2.29
CA LYS A 92 6.10 -14.67 1.93
C LYS A 92 4.86 -14.88 1.05
N ARG A 93 4.98 -15.83 0.13
CA ARG A 93 3.87 -16.39 -0.65
C ARG A 93 3.96 -17.91 -0.59
N HIS A 94 2.85 -18.61 -0.41
CA HIS A 94 2.85 -20.09 -0.37
C HIS A 94 2.02 -20.66 -1.50
N LEU A 95 2.63 -21.57 -2.26
CA LEU A 95 2.00 -22.32 -3.34
C LEU A 95 1.24 -23.53 -2.77
N ARG A 96 0.21 -23.99 -3.49
CA ARG A 96 -0.63 -25.15 -3.16
C ARG A 96 0.17 -26.43 -2.87
N ASP A 97 1.38 -26.54 -3.41
CA ASP A 97 2.25 -27.71 -3.36
C ASP A 97 3.51 -27.43 -2.51
N LYS A 98 3.34 -27.16 -1.21
CA LYS A 98 4.39 -27.12 -0.16
C LYS A 98 5.61 -26.20 -0.35
N GLU A 99 5.74 -25.49 -1.47
CA GLU A 99 6.85 -24.58 -1.72
C GLU A 99 6.51 -23.16 -1.23
N VAL A 100 7.35 -22.64 -0.33
CA VAL A 100 7.34 -21.24 0.08
C VAL A 100 8.18 -20.48 -0.94
N GLU A 101 7.55 -19.61 -1.70
CA GLU A 101 8.26 -18.73 -2.62
C GLU A 101 8.54 -17.41 -1.91
N GLN A 102 9.83 -17.09 -1.74
CA GLN A 102 10.25 -15.80 -1.21
C GLN A 102 10.18 -14.78 -2.36
N ILE A 103 9.16 -13.93 -2.34
CA ILE A 103 9.08 -12.78 -3.25
C ILE A 103 9.95 -11.67 -2.66
N SER A 104 11.21 -11.61 -3.08
CA SER A 104 12.22 -10.76 -2.44
C SER A 104 12.41 -9.39 -3.10
N ARG A 105 11.37 -8.79 -3.71
CA ARG A 105 11.51 -7.45 -4.31
C ARG A 105 10.56 -6.47 -3.64
N GLY A 106 11.14 -5.63 -2.78
CA GLY A 106 10.46 -4.46 -2.26
C GLY A 106 10.07 -3.54 -3.42
N ARG A 107 8.95 -2.84 -3.25
CA ARG A 107 8.42 -1.87 -4.21
C ARG A 107 8.50 -0.49 -3.59
N LEU A 108 8.69 0.53 -4.43
CA LEU A 108 8.61 1.93 -4.01
C LEU A 108 7.35 2.54 -4.62
N ASP A 109 6.45 2.97 -3.75
CA ASP A 109 5.22 3.67 -4.10
C ASP A 109 5.34 5.14 -3.72
N PHE A 110 5.02 6.01 -4.67
CA PHE A 110 5.14 7.45 -4.51
C PHE A 110 3.90 8.16 -5.04
N SER A 111 3.40 9.13 -4.25
CA SER A 111 2.34 10.04 -4.69
C SER A 111 2.64 11.48 -4.27
N LEU A 112 2.37 12.40 -5.18
CA LEU A 112 2.36 13.84 -4.92
C LEU A 112 0.98 14.38 -5.26
N THR A 113 0.33 15.04 -4.31
CA THR A 113 -0.96 15.69 -4.53
C THR A 113 -0.82 17.17 -4.24
N TYR A 114 -1.35 18.00 -5.14
CA TYR A 114 -1.44 19.44 -4.94
C TYR A 114 -2.89 19.90 -5.08
N VAL A 115 -3.33 20.70 -4.11
CA VAL A 115 -4.68 21.29 -4.02
C VAL A 115 -4.54 22.79 -4.20
N PHE A 116 -5.25 23.36 -5.19
CA PHE A 116 -5.16 24.77 -5.56
C PHE A 116 -5.97 25.66 -4.59
#